data_AF-A0ABD2CN66-F1
#
_entry.id   AF-A0ABD2CN66-F1
#
_cell.length_a   1.000
_cell.length_b   1.000
_cell.length_c   1.000
_cell.angle_alpha   90.00
_cell.angle_beta   90.00
_cell.angle_gamma   90.00
#
_symmetry.space_group_name_H-M   'P 1'
#
loop_
_entity.id
_entity.type
_entity.pdbx_description
1 polymer ?
#
loop_
_entity_poly.entity_id
_entity_poly.type
_entity_poly.pdbx_seq_one_letter_code
_entity_poly.pdbx_strand_id
1 'polypeptide(L)'
;MNILTEDDEFVPLHFVFCNFYGENTCFCWNNDKFVMFPYIQEKCTSLLPVFIAPGHIKVIQCFSNRVFFTCLPHGIYKLSRDGRFSILSKSAISIGSIFFEILKTKDDCLYLENKQKKLSKLLLHLPPMSKQIEELCTFPLNMENLEHEFRNMLLDEVNMVDNLCLIGNGKKLFTLTKEVIHLIYSCDNKITNIVPIQNDNKINGLILITNTDAIIVVHSKNNVLCYKKIYLGVDVKTLCTGLNHQHNDKIWIVYSDESKLYYMTMTLSTEIYKKVKTEEKSFVCIQYYKEDKFVGLTKTKELHELSINVIENYVNEEISKDDFIDLHRDMLKDTDLIVEQIYEKAKELELWNKILLTEEDKLYRINLYACKKKIQMYPKMTVYRIAKQLFLNIDFQENLPKNVYIVCSLVSNYETTFSIKEIANNETSIDLPIAIKKLLNSLQIRMDLVTIINEEQPWFLIKDFVTDPIIERKKKLKEKQVKRDKTNFINAKINLIRNLMLTENLTMKKLSEIKKKIRKEICDF
;
A
#
# COMPACT_ATOMS: atom_id res chain seq x y z
N MET A 1 37.64 -28.98 0.93
CA MET A 1 38.14 -30.19 1.61
C MET A 1 37.35 -31.38 1.08
N ASN A 2 38.00 -32.41 0.52
CA ASN A 2 37.32 -33.61 0.06
C ASN A 2 37.16 -34.59 1.22
N ILE A 3 35.97 -35.18 1.39
CA ILE A 3 35.68 -36.16 2.44
C ILE A 3 35.97 -37.54 1.86
N LEU A 4 37.15 -38.07 2.19
CA LEU A 4 37.55 -39.43 1.81
C LEU A 4 37.14 -40.40 2.92
N THR A 5 36.38 -41.43 2.58
CA THR A 5 35.81 -42.39 3.53
C THR A 5 36.24 -43.81 3.20
N GLU A 6 36.34 -44.67 4.22
CA GLU A 6 36.64 -46.10 4.03
C GLU A 6 35.57 -46.85 3.21
N ASP A 7 34.33 -46.35 3.24
CA ASP A 7 33.21 -46.82 2.43
C ASP A 7 32.98 -45.86 1.25
N ASP A 8 33.36 -46.28 0.05
CA ASP A 8 33.23 -45.48 -1.17
C ASP A 8 31.76 -45.18 -1.53
N GLU A 9 30.81 -46.02 -1.09
CA GLU A 9 29.38 -45.85 -1.37
C GLU A 9 28.72 -44.80 -0.47
N PHE A 10 29.36 -44.42 0.65
CA PHE A 10 28.82 -43.43 1.55
C PHE A 10 28.87 -42.01 0.96
N VAL A 11 27.71 -41.45 0.63
CA VAL A 11 27.56 -40.05 0.17
C VAL A 11 26.84 -39.25 1.25
N PRO A 12 27.51 -38.28 1.92
CA PRO A 12 26.85 -37.45 2.92
C PRO A 12 25.86 -36.47 2.26
N LEU A 13 24.71 -36.28 2.89
CA LEU A 13 23.68 -35.33 2.44
C LEU A 13 23.49 -34.16 3.42
N HIS A 14 23.89 -34.36 4.67
CA HIS A 14 23.81 -33.37 5.72
C HIS A 14 25.15 -33.26 6.42
N PHE A 15 25.43 -32.08 6.99
CA PHE A 15 26.52 -31.94 7.93
C PHE A 15 26.19 -30.91 9.00
N VAL A 16 26.94 -30.93 10.10
CA VAL A 16 26.90 -29.92 11.15
C VAL A 16 28.26 -29.74 11.80
N PHE A 17 28.61 -28.50 12.12
CA PHE A 17 29.75 -28.20 12.98
C PHE A 17 29.33 -28.19 14.45
N CYS A 18 30.05 -28.92 15.29
CA CYS A 18 29.77 -29.01 16.71
C CYS A 18 31.07 -28.94 17.52
N ASN A 19 31.01 -28.27 18.68
CA ASN A 19 32.05 -28.44 19.69
C ASN A 19 31.86 -29.81 20.37
N PHE A 20 32.63 -30.81 19.93
CA PHE A 20 32.61 -32.14 20.48
C PHE A 20 33.73 -32.28 21.51
N TYR A 21 33.36 -32.26 22.79
CA TYR A 21 34.29 -32.44 23.91
C TYR A 21 35.48 -31.48 23.98
N GLY A 22 35.38 -30.29 23.37
CA GLY A 22 36.42 -29.26 23.33
C GLY A 22 37.02 -29.07 21.93
N GLU A 23 36.72 -29.97 20.99
CA GLU A 23 37.22 -29.92 19.62
C GLU A 23 36.14 -29.48 18.65
N ASN A 24 36.50 -28.67 17.66
CA ASN A 24 35.59 -28.26 16.60
C ASN A 24 35.51 -29.37 15.55
N THR A 25 34.42 -30.13 15.57
CA THR A 25 34.27 -31.35 14.78
C THR A 25 33.15 -31.16 13.76
N CYS A 26 33.43 -31.55 12.52
CA CYS A 26 32.42 -31.68 11.47
C CYS A 26 31.82 -33.08 11.54
N PHE A 27 30.49 -33.16 11.62
CA PHE A 27 29.74 -34.40 11.47
C PHE A 27 29.03 -34.37 10.13
N CYS A 28 29.30 -35.34 9.26
CA CYS A 28 28.58 -35.50 7.99
C CYS A 28 27.80 -36.80 8.02
N TRP A 29 26.55 -36.80 7.60
CA TRP A 29 25.71 -38.00 7.65
C TRP A 29 24.77 -38.14 6.47
N ASN A 30 24.35 -39.38 6.26
CA ASN A 30 23.25 -39.76 5.39
C ASN A 30 22.65 -41.05 5.93
N ASN A 31 21.32 -41.07 6.06
CA ASN A 31 20.61 -42.14 6.74
C ASN A 31 21.15 -42.40 8.15
N ASP A 32 21.51 -43.65 8.46
CA ASP A 32 22.11 -44.12 9.70
C ASP A 32 23.65 -44.08 9.69
N LYS A 33 24.28 -43.80 8.55
CA LYS A 33 25.75 -43.71 8.42
C LYS A 33 26.23 -42.28 8.65
N PHE A 34 27.35 -42.13 9.36
CA PHE A 34 27.99 -40.83 9.55
C PHE A 34 29.50 -40.93 9.63
N VAL A 35 30.16 -39.81 9.35
CA VAL A 35 31.58 -39.59 9.59
C VAL A 35 31.75 -38.38 10.48
N MET A 36 32.80 -38.39 11.29
CA MET A 36 33.18 -37.25 12.12
C MET A 36 34.68 -37.02 12.02
N PHE A 37 35.07 -35.76 11.92
CA PHE A 37 36.48 -35.38 11.83
C PHE A 37 36.69 -33.98 12.39
N PRO A 38 37.85 -33.70 13.01
CA PRO A 38 38.18 -32.35 13.44
C PRO A 38 38.25 -31.44 12.21
N TYR A 39 37.54 -30.33 12.23
CA TYR A 39 37.56 -29.36 11.15
C TYR A 39 38.75 -28.41 11.35
N ILE A 40 39.88 -28.82 10.81
CA ILE A 40 41.13 -28.06 10.78
C ILE A 40 41.39 -27.68 9.31
N GLN A 41 41.89 -26.48 9.04
CA GLN A 41 42.09 -25.95 7.68
C GLN A 41 43.05 -26.79 6.81
N GLU A 42 43.75 -27.75 7.40
CA GLU A 42 44.62 -28.69 6.68
C GLU A 42 43.79 -29.77 5.99
N LYS A 43 44.21 -30.19 4.79
CA LYS A 43 43.52 -31.22 4.02
C LYS A 43 43.52 -32.53 4.80
N CYS A 44 42.34 -33.08 5.13
CA CYS A 44 42.23 -34.50 5.51
C CYS A 44 42.73 -35.34 4.33
N THR A 45 43.90 -35.95 4.50
CA THR A 45 44.46 -36.91 3.54
C THR A 45 44.20 -38.36 3.95
N SER A 46 43.78 -38.60 5.19
CA SER A 46 43.44 -39.94 5.68
C SER A 46 42.00 -40.34 5.36
N LEU A 47 41.80 -41.60 5.01
CA LEU A 47 40.49 -42.24 4.93
C LEU A 47 39.79 -42.17 6.29
N LEU A 48 38.56 -41.67 6.30
CA LEU A 48 37.76 -41.53 7.51
C LEU A 48 36.91 -42.79 7.73
N PRO A 49 36.88 -43.32 8.96
CA PRO A 49 36.02 -44.44 9.30
C PRO A 49 34.54 -44.03 9.24
N VAL A 50 33.72 -44.89 8.65
CA VAL A 50 32.26 -44.70 8.60
C VAL A 50 31.62 -45.39 9.80
N PHE A 51 30.95 -44.60 10.62
CA PHE A 51 30.23 -45.07 11.79
C PHE A 51 28.76 -45.30 11.48
N ILE A 52 28.14 -46.22 12.22
CA ILE A 52 26.71 -46.54 12.10
C ILE A 52 26.02 -46.08 13.38
N ALA A 53 25.03 -45.21 13.23
CA ALA A 53 24.16 -44.77 14.31
C ALA A 53 23.06 -45.81 14.59
N PRO A 54 22.42 -45.78 15.77
CA PRO A 54 21.37 -46.74 16.13
C PRO A 54 20.10 -46.71 15.26
N GLY A 55 19.98 -45.74 14.35
CA GLY A 55 18.86 -45.59 13.41
C GLY A 55 19.08 -44.38 12.49
N HIS A 56 18.14 -44.17 11.57
CA HIS A 56 18.21 -43.09 10.58
C HIS A 56 18.29 -41.71 11.26
N ILE A 57 19.36 -40.95 11.02
CA ILE A 57 19.65 -39.70 11.72
C ILE A 57 18.77 -38.58 11.17
N LYS A 58 17.88 -38.01 12.02
CA LYS A 58 17.10 -36.81 11.71
C LYS A 58 17.97 -35.56 11.82
N VAL A 59 18.64 -35.41 12.96
CA VAL A 59 19.45 -34.24 13.29
C VAL A 59 20.50 -34.59 14.32
N ILE A 60 21.66 -33.93 14.21
CA ILE A 60 22.72 -33.95 15.19
C ILE A 60 22.74 -32.58 15.87
N GLN A 61 22.69 -32.56 17.20
CA GLN A 61 22.64 -31.34 18.01
C GLN A 61 23.75 -31.33 19.05
N CYS A 62 24.29 -30.16 19.33
CA CYS A 62 25.27 -29.96 20.40
C CYS A 62 24.66 -29.20 21.58
N PHE A 63 24.83 -29.74 22.79
CA PHE A 63 24.55 -29.03 24.04
C PHE A 63 25.86 -28.90 24.82
N SER A 64 26.34 -27.66 24.95
CA SER A 64 27.67 -27.32 25.46
C SER A 64 28.76 -28.03 24.63
N ASN A 65 29.30 -29.14 25.13
CA ASN A 65 30.34 -29.93 24.45
C ASN A 65 29.92 -31.39 24.21
N ARG A 66 28.61 -31.68 24.28
CA ARG A 66 28.04 -33.02 24.14
C ARG A 66 27.19 -33.08 22.89
N VAL A 67 27.42 -34.09 22.07
CA VAL A 67 26.70 -34.31 20.83
C VAL A 67 25.62 -35.37 21.03
N PHE A 68 24.42 -35.05 20.54
CA PHE A 68 23.25 -35.90 20.59
C PHE A 68 22.72 -36.14 19.19
N PHE A 69 22.34 -37.38 18.93
CA PHE A 69 21.75 -37.85 17.69
C PHE A 69 20.27 -38.10 17.95
N THR A 70 19.41 -37.45 17.18
CA THR A 70 17.98 -37.74 17.15
C THR A 70 17.70 -38.58 15.90
N CYS A 71 17.13 -39.78 16.09
CA CYS A 71 16.85 -40.74 15.03
C CYS A 71 15.35 -40.78 14.70
N LEU A 72 15.02 -41.04 13.43
CA LEU A 72 13.68 -41.31 12.97
C LEU A 72 13.30 -42.80 13.19
N PRO A 73 12.03 -43.09 13.48
CA PRO A 73 10.97 -42.15 13.88
C PRO A 73 11.13 -41.69 15.33
N HIS A 74 11.89 -42.43 16.14
CA HIS A 74 12.14 -42.14 17.55
C HIS A 74 13.55 -42.56 17.94
N GLY A 75 14.08 -41.90 18.97
CA GLY A 75 15.34 -42.28 19.61
C GLY A 75 16.27 -41.09 19.75
N ILE A 76 16.82 -40.91 20.94
CA ILE A 76 17.84 -39.90 21.22
C ILE A 76 19.00 -40.59 21.90
N TYR A 77 20.18 -40.40 21.32
CA TYR A 77 21.42 -41.04 21.74
C TYR A 77 22.51 -40.00 21.92
N LYS A 78 23.26 -40.10 23.01
CA LYS A 78 24.46 -39.29 23.23
C LYS A 78 25.67 -40.03 22.70
N LEU A 79 26.55 -39.34 21.97
CA LEU A 79 27.83 -39.88 21.54
C LEU A 79 28.90 -39.62 22.63
N SER A 80 29.63 -40.66 23.04
CA SER A 80 30.79 -40.53 23.93
C SER A 80 32.06 -40.18 23.15
N ARG A 81 33.12 -39.73 23.86
CA ARG A 81 34.45 -39.47 23.28
C ARG A 81 35.01 -40.65 22.48
N ASP A 82 34.74 -41.86 22.96
CA ASP A 82 35.20 -43.11 22.33
C ASP A 82 34.31 -43.58 21.18
N GLY A 83 33.41 -42.73 20.67
CA GLY A 83 32.50 -43.05 19.57
C GLY A 83 31.36 -44.01 19.94
N ARG A 84 31.06 -44.21 21.23
CA ARG A 84 29.99 -45.12 21.68
C ARG A 84 28.69 -44.38 21.96
N PHE A 85 27.57 -44.99 21.56
CA PHE A 85 26.24 -44.44 21.82
C PHE A 85 25.71 -44.81 23.20
N SER A 86 25.24 -43.82 23.94
CA SER A 86 24.48 -43.96 25.18
C SER A 86 23.03 -43.55 24.95
N ILE A 87 22.09 -44.39 25.35
CA ILE A 87 20.65 -44.15 25.14
C ILE A 87 20.18 -43.08 26.13
N LEU A 88 19.62 -41.98 25.62
CA LEU A 88 18.88 -41.02 26.44
C LEU A 88 17.39 -41.37 26.49
N SER A 89 16.80 -41.72 25.35
CA SER A 89 15.43 -42.18 25.24
C SER A 89 15.20 -42.96 23.95
N LYS A 90 14.47 -44.08 24.02
CA LYS A 90 14.11 -44.86 22.83
C LYS A 90 12.84 -44.36 22.12
N SER A 91 12.01 -43.59 22.83
CA SER A 91 10.68 -43.17 22.34
C SER A 91 10.55 -41.67 22.11
N ALA A 92 11.63 -40.90 22.31
CA ALA A 92 11.59 -39.47 22.13
C ALA A 92 11.76 -39.11 20.66
N ILE A 93 11.08 -38.05 20.23
CA ILE A 93 11.14 -37.53 18.86
C ILE A 93 12.11 -36.35 18.72
N SER A 94 12.42 -35.66 19.82
CA SER A 94 13.40 -34.56 19.87
C SER A 94 13.81 -34.19 21.29
N ILE A 95 14.85 -33.39 21.43
CA ILE A 95 15.30 -32.77 22.69
C ILE A 95 14.52 -31.45 22.90
N GLY A 96 14.20 -31.14 24.16
CA GLY A 96 13.57 -29.88 24.58
C GLY A 96 14.56 -28.72 24.68
N SER A 97 14.40 -27.86 25.69
CA SER A 97 15.30 -26.73 25.95
C SER A 97 16.68 -27.14 26.46
N ILE A 98 16.76 -28.29 27.13
CA ILE A 98 17.98 -28.83 27.75
C ILE A 98 18.09 -30.33 27.51
N PHE A 99 19.32 -30.85 27.55
CA PHE A 99 19.63 -32.21 27.10
C PHE A 99 18.91 -33.36 27.83
N PHE A 100 18.34 -33.13 29.02
CA PHE A 100 17.60 -34.14 29.78
C PHE A 100 16.08 -33.94 29.70
N GLU A 101 15.63 -32.91 28.99
CA GLU A 101 14.23 -32.72 28.63
C GLU A 101 14.04 -33.26 27.21
N ILE A 102 13.06 -34.13 27.06
CA ILE A 102 12.79 -34.81 25.79
C ILE A 102 11.32 -34.67 25.41
N LEU A 103 11.08 -34.50 24.11
CA LEU A 103 9.75 -34.42 23.53
C LEU A 103 9.32 -35.81 23.07
N LYS A 104 8.10 -36.19 23.44
CA LYS A 104 7.52 -37.50 23.13
C LYS A 104 6.09 -37.34 22.68
N THR A 105 5.70 -38.10 21.67
CA THR A 105 4.33 -38.17 21.20
C THR A 105 3.63 -39.40 21.78
N LYS A 106 2.38 -39.23 22.22
CA LYS A 106 1.53 -40.33 22.70
C LYS A 106 0.07 -39.92 22.52
N ASP A 107 -0.76 -40.78 21.95
CA ASP A 107 -2.22 -40.57 21.83
C ASP A 107 -2.58 -39.18 21.24
N ASP A 108 -1.98 -38.82 20.10
CA ASP A 108 -2.13 -37.51 19.44
C ASP A 108 -1.81 -36.30 20.33
N CYS A 109 -0.93 -36.48 21.32
CA CYS A 109 -0.49 -35.43 22.23
C CYS A 109 1.04 -35.33 22.26
N LEU A 110 1.55 -34.12 22.40
CA LEU A 110 2.97 -33.85 22.64
C LEU A 110 3.23 -33.68 24.14
N TYR A 111 4.15 -34.47 24.68
CA TYR A 111 4.58 -34.41 26.07
C TYR A 111 6.04 -33.97 26.18
N LEU A 112 6.34 -33.21 27.23
CA LEU A 112 7.69 -32.96 27.71
C LEU A 112 7.98 -33.92 28.87
N GLU A 113 8.94 -34.82 28.69
CA GLU A 113 9.47 -35.66 29.76
C GLU A 113 10.79 -35.09 30.28
N ASN A 114 10.83 -34.73 31.57
CA ASN A 114 12.08 -34.36 32.25
C ASN A 114 12.70 -35.62 32.89
N LYS A 115 13.81 -36.11 32.33
CA LYS A 115 14.45 -37.36 32.79
C LYS A 115 15.07 -37.27 34.18
N GLN A 116 15.43 -36.07 34.66
CA GLN A 116 15.96 -35.89 36.01
C GLN A 116 14.86 -35.93 37.06
N LYS A 117 13.78 -35.17 36.84
CA LYS A 117 12.64 -35.09 37.76
C LYS A 117 11.67 -36.27 37.63
N LYS A 118 11.78 -37.07 36.56
CA LYS A 118 10.85 -38.14 36.17
C LYS A 118 9.40 -37.63 36.02
N LEU A 119 9.25 -36.40 35.54
CA LEU A 119 7.96 -35.78 35.28
C LEU A 119 7.65 -35.82 33.80
N SER A 120 6.36 -36.00 33.47
CA SER A 120 5.84 -35.90 32.11
C SER A 120 4.69 -34.91 32.10
N LYS A 121 4.80 -33.88 31.27
CA LYS A 121 3.81 -32.80 31.17
C LYS A 121 3.26 -32.74 29.75
N LEU A 122 1.94 -32.70 29.64
CA LEU A 122 1.26 -32.46 28.37
C LEU A 122 1.55 -31.02 27.92
N LEU A 123 2.06 -30.86 26.70
CA LEU A 123 2.31 -29.55 26.09
C LEU A 123 1.14 -29.13 25.19
N LEU A 124 0.86 -29.91 24.15
CA LEU A 124 -0.23 -29.64 23.21
C LEU A 124 -0.90 -30.90 22.70
N HIS A 125 -2.16 -30.77 22.33
CA HIS A 125 -2.83 -31.71 21.45
C HIS A 125 -2.33 -31.49 20.01
N LEU A 126 -1.85 -32.57 19.41
CA LEU A 126 -1.49 -32.62 18.00
C LEU A 126 -2.76 -32.84 17.18
N PRO A 127 -2.80 -32.36 15.93
CA PRO A 127 -3.84 -32.79 15.02
C PRO A 127 -3.79 -34.32 14.89
N PRO A 128 -4.94 -35.02 14.90
CA PRO A 128 -4.95 -36.48 14.78
C PRO A 128 -4.41 -36.85 13.41
N MET A 129 -3.30 -37.59 13.32
CA MET A 129 -2.77 -37.98 12.01
C MET A 129 -1.87 -39.21 12.02
N SER A 130 -2.26 -40.18 11.20
CA SER A 130 -1.52 -41.43 10.97
C SER A 130 -0.18 -41.26 10.22
N LYS A 131 0.31 -40.04 9.94
CA LYS A 131 1.60 -39.78 9.24
C LYS A 131 2.40 -38.52 9.66
N GLN A 132 1.93 -37.70 10.62
CA GLN A 132 2.50 -36.36 10.87
C GLN A 132 3.60 -36.27 11.94
N ILE A 133 3.95 -37.36 12.62
CA ILE A 133 4.98 -37.35 13.70
C ILE A 133 6.35 -36.90 13.17
N GLU A 134 6.62 -37.11 11.87
CA GLU A 134 7.86 -36.71 11.21
C GLU A 134 7.99 -35.18 11.02
N GLU A 135 6.89 -34.44 11.13
CA GLU A 135 6.77 -33.04 10.72
C GLU A 135 7.10 -32.02 11.81
N LEU A 136 7.35 -32.46 13.05
CA LEU A 136 7.75 -31.57 14.14
C LEU A 136 9.20 -31.13 13.93
N CYS A 137 9.42 -29.83 13.74
CA CYS A 137 10.75 -29.23 13.74
C CYS A 137 11.01 -28.54 15.08
N THR A 138 12.22 -28.73 15.61
CA THR A 138 12.59 -28.21 16.93
C THR A 138 13.95 -27.57 16.88
N PHE A 139 14.09 -26.42 17.52
CA PHE A 139 15.37 -25.71 17.58
C PHE A 139 15.65 -25.26 19.01
N PRO A 140 16.62 -25.88 19.72
CA PRO A 140 17.02 -25.45 21.04
C PRO A 140 17.83 -24.14 20.95
N LEU A 141 17.50 -23.20 21.82
CA LEU A 141 18.16 -21.91 21.97
C LEU A 141 18.81 -21.84 23.35
N ASN A 142 20.14 -21.95 23.37
CA ASN A 142 20.94 -21.84 24.60
C ASN A 142 21.11 -20.36 24.98
N MET A 143 20.96 -20.05 26.27
CA MET A 143 21.11 -18.69 26.82
C MET A 143 22.48 -18.08 26.46
N GLU A 144 23.54 -18.89 26.54
CA GLU A 144 24.91 -18.44 26.27
C GLU A 144 25.07 -17.93 24.83
N ASN A 145 24.28 -18.47 23.90
CA ASN A 145 24.42 -18.25 22.46
C ASN A 145 23.30 -17.37 21.90
N LEU A 146 22.41 -16.82 22.73
CA LEU A 146 21.34 -15.92 22.29
C LEU A 146 21.73 -14.46 22.53
N GLU A 147 21.35 -13.59 21.60
CA GLU A 147 21.42 -12.14 21.81
C GLU A 147 20.31 -11.71 22.79
N HIS A 148 20.59 -10.69 23.61
CA HIS A 148 19.76 -10.27 24.74
C HIS A 148 18.43 -9.62 24.32
N GLU A 149 18.43 -8.71 23.35
CA GLU A 149 17.20 -8.11 22.79
C GLU A 149 16.31 -9.18 22.17
N PHE A 150 16.87 -10.04 21.31
CA PHE A 150 16.08 -11.11 20.67
C PHE A 150 15.52 -12.11 21.69
N ARG A 151 16.30 -12.43 22.73
CA ARG A 151 15.84 -13.24 23.87
C ARG A 151 14.66 -12.60 24.58
N ASN A 152 14.77 -11.31 24.93
CA ASN A 152 13.73 -10.60 25.67
C ASN A 152 12.42 -10.53 24.87
N MET A 153 12.48 -10.56 23.54
CA MET A 153 11.28 -10.57 22.73
C MET A 153 10.62 -11.96 22.61
N LEU A 154 11.39 -13.03 22.83
CA LEU A 154 10.86 -14.40 22.90
C LEU A 154 10.30 -14.77 24.29
N LEU A 155 10.55 -13.94 25.31
CA LEU A 155 10.15 -14.15 26.70
C LEU A 155 9.28 -12.99 27.17
N ASP A 156 8.10 -13.26 27.73
CA ASP A 156 7.38 -12.20 28.47
C ASP A 156 8.22 -11.77 29.69
N GLU A 157 8.43 -10.45 29.87
CA GLU A 157 9.40 -9.75 30.75
C GLU A 157 9.50 -10.26 32.21
N VAL A 158 8.55 -11.07 32.66
CA VAL A 158 8.41 -11.56 34.04
C VAL A 158 9.31 -12.76 34.35
N ASN A 159 9.88 -13.41 33.35
CA ASN A 159 10.55 -14.70 33.53
C ASN A 159 12.04 -14.69 33.16
N MET A 160 12.89 -14.64 34.19
CA MET A 160 14.26 -15.16 34.12
C MET A 160 14.18 -16.67 33.79
N VAL A 161 14.22 -17.05 32.52
CA VAL A 161 14.21 -18.46 32.07
C VAL A 161 15.60 -18.86 31.57
N ASP A 162 16.07 -20.01 32.06
CA ASP A 162 17.18 -20.79 31.49
C ASP A 162 16.70 -21.53 30.25
N ASN A 163 17.45 -21.47 29.15
CA ASN A 163 17.29 -22.15 27.85
C ASN A 163 15.85 -22.31 27.31
N LEU A 164 15.66 -21.99 26.03
CA LEU A 164 14.36 -22.08 25.39
C LEU A 164 14.41 -23.02 24.19
N CYS A 165 13.26 -23.57 23.79
CA CYS A 165 13.18 -24.42 22.60
C CYS A 165 12.04 -23.94 21.73
N LEU A 166 12.30 -23.82 20.43
CA LEU A 166 11.28 -23.52 19.45
C LEU A 166 10.72 -24.80 18.88
N ILE A 167 9.40 -24.82 18.71
CA ILE A 167 8.68 -25.97 18.17
C ILE A 167 7.84 -25.46 17.00
N GLY A 168 8.21 -25.83 15.78
CA GLY A 168 7.37 -25.68 14.61
C GLY A 168 6.48 -26.91 14.45
N ASN A 169 5.17 -26.71 14.43
CA ASN A 169 4.20 -27.76 14.19
C ASN A 169 3.17 -27.29 13.16
N GLY A 170 3.24 -27.85 11.96
CA GLY A 170 2.39 -27.43 10.85
C GLY A 170 2.63 -25.95 10.54
N LYS A 171 1.58 -25.14 10.70
CA LYS A 171 1.56 -23.69 10.40
C LYS A 171 1.87 -22.80 11.61
N LYS A 172 2.21 -23.39 12.76
CA LYS A 172 2.34 -22.69 14.03
C LYS A 172 3.75 -22.83 14.59
N LEU A 173 4.27 -21.72 15.12
CA LEU A 173 5.54 -21.67 15.83
C LEU A 173 5.28 -21.40 17.32
N PHE A 174 5.81 -22.29 18.16
CA PHE A 174 5.69 -22.19 19.61
C PHE A 174 7.06 -21.98 20.25
N THR A 175 7.10 -21.23 21.36
CA THR A 175 8.22 -21.22 22.30
C THR A 175 7.89 -22.16 23.47
N LEU A 176 8.86 -22.99 23.86
CA LEU A 176 8.81 -23.83 25.05
C LEU A 176 9.76 -23.26 26.10
N THR A 177 9.20 -22.82 27.23
CA THR A 177 9.91 -22.21 28.36
C THR A 177 9.33 -22.73 29.68
N LYS A 178 10.18 -23.17 30.63
CA LYS A 178 9.75 -23.72 31.94
C LYS A 178 8.59 -24.73 31.83
N GLU A 179 8.66 -25.65 30.87
CA GLU A 179 7.61 -26.65 30.61
C GLU A 179 6.25 -26.05 30.15
N VAL A 180 6.20 -24.79 29.71
CA VAL A 180 5.01 -24.11 29.17
C VAL A 180 5.26 -23.78 27.70
N ILE A 181 4.23 -23.96 26.87
CA ILE A 181 4.27 -23.56 25.47
C ILE A 181 3.49 -22.26 25.24
N HIS A 182 4.04 -21.37 24.42
CA HIS A 182 3.38 -20.16 23.97
C HIS A 182 3.39 -20.11 22.44
N LEU A 183 2.23 -19.85 21.83
CA LEU A 183 2.15 -19.60 20.40
C LEU A 183 2.70 -18.20 20.12
N ILE A 184 3.79 -18.11 19.37
CA ILE A 184 4.40 -16.81 19.03
C ILE A 184 4.06 -16.39 17.60
N TYR A 185 3.76 -17.33 16.71
CA TYR A 185 3.48 -17.00 15.31
C TYR A 185 2.66 -18.08 14.60
N SER A 186 1.81 -17.65 13.66
CA SER A 186 1.05 -18.51 12.76
C SER A 186 1.23 -18.00 11.33
N CYS A 187 1.58 -18.90 10.40
CA CYS A 187 1.78 -18.58 8.99
C CYS A 187 0.82 -19.34 8.08
N ASP A 188 0.74 -18.94 6.82
CA ASP A 188 -0.12 -19.60 5.83
C ASP A 188 0.44 -20.96 5.39
N ASN A 189 1.76 -21.10 5.44
CA ASN A 189 2.51 -22.23 4.91
C ASN A 189 3.04 -23.09 6.06
N LYS A 190 3.23 -24.38 5.83
CA LYS A 190 3.74 -25.30 6.85
C LYS A 190 5.24 -25.04 7.06
N ILE A 191 5.65 -24.89 8.32
CA ILE A 191 7.05 -24.75 8.72
C ILE A 191 7.72 -26.12 8.62
N THR A 192 8.80 -26.21 7.87
CA THR A 192 9.56 -27.46 7.64
C THR A 192 10.87 -27.47 8.42
N ASN A 193 11.50 -26.31 8.61
CA ASN A 193 12.76 -26.20 9.34
C ASN A 193 12.93 -24.81 9.98
N ILE A 194 13.81 -24.72 10.97
CA ILE A 194 14.17 -23.48 11.67
C ILE A 194 15.70 -23.32 11.57
N VAL A 195 16.14 -22.21 10.99
CA VAL A 195 17.55 -21.89 10.78
C VAL A 195 17.92 -20.66 11.61
N PRO A 196 19.02 -20.66 12.37
CA PRO A 196 19.42 -19.49 13.15
C PRO A 196 20.12 -18.44 12.29
N ILE A 197 19.85 -17.17 12.56
CA ILE A 197 20.61 -16.04 12.03
C ILE A 197 21.74 -15.76 13.01
N GLN A 198 22.94 -16.22 12.67
CA GLN A 198 24.10 -16.20 13.56
C GLN A 198 25.08 -15.08 13.20
N ASN A 199 25.68 -14.52 14.25
CA ASN A 199 26.90 -13.72 14.21
C ASN A 199 27.88 -14.41 15.17
N ASP A 200 28.91 -15.06 14.64
CA ASP A 200 29.77 -15.99 15.40
C ASP A 200 28.95 -17.02 16.21
N ASN A 201 29.04 -16.94 17.55
CA ASN A 201 28.35 -17.84 18.47
C ASN A 201 27.00 -17.27 18.96
N LYS A 202 26.60 -16.07 18.51
CA LYS A 202 25.37 -15.39 18.94
C LYS A 202 24.27 -15.49 17.89
N ILE A 203 23.07 -15.84 18.32
CA ILE A 203 21.86 -15.93 17.52
C ILE A 203 21.07 -14.63 17.71
N ASN A 204 20.89 -13.88 16.63
CA ASN A 204 20.20 -12.59 16.62
C ASN A 204 18.77 -12.68 16.04
N GLY A 205 18.45 -13.80 15.39
CA GLY A 205 17.16 -14.01 14.74
C GLY A 205 17.06 -15.43 14.20
N LEU A 206 15.99 -15.69 13.46
CA LEU A 206 15.68 -17.01 12.90
C LEU A 206 15.07 -16.86 11.51
N ILE A 207 15.24 -17.90 10.69
CA ILE A 207 14.48 -18.10 9.48
C ILE A 207 13.67 -19.38 9.58
N LEU A 208 12.37 -19.23 9.36
CA LEU A 208 11.46 -20.35 9.21
C LEU A 208 11.42 -20.71 7.73
N ILE A 209 11.88 -21.91 7.40
CA ILE A 209 11.72 -22.48 6.06
C ILE A 209 10.32 -23.08 6.00
N THR A 210 9.59 -22.80 4.93
CA THR A 210 8.25 -23.36 4.74
C THR A 210 8.25 -24.49 3.69
N ASN A 211 7.10 -25.09 3.45
CA ASN A 211 6.91 -26.11 2.42
C ASN A 211 6.73 -25.52 1.00
N THR A 212 6.85 -24.19 0.86
CA THR A 212 6.86 -23.48 -0.43
C THR A 212 8.16 -22.69 -0.56
N ASP A 213 8.32 -21.93 -1.64
CA ASP A 213 9.43 -20.99 -1.88
C ASP A 213 9.46 -19.77 -0.92
N ALA A 214 8.56 -19.70 0.05
CA ALA A 214 8.48 -18.62 1.02
C ALA A 214 9.29 -18.94 2.27
N ILE A 215 10.07 -17.98 2.73
CA ILE A 215 10.74 -18.00 4.03
C ILE A 215 10.22 -16.89 4.92
N ILE A 216 10.34 -17.06 6.23
CA ILE A 216 9.88 -16.08 7.20
C ILE A 216 11.05 -15.71 8.10
N VAL A 217 11.51 -14.47 8.00
CA VAL A 217 12.56 -13.91 8.84
C VAL A 217 11.93 -13.43 10.14
N VAL A 218 12.43 -13.93 11.26
CA VAL A 218 12.01 -13.60 12.63
C VAL A 218 13.17 -12.89 13.31
N HIS A 219 12.96 -11.65 13.73
CA HIS A 219 13.99 -10.84 14.38
C HIS A 219 13.37 -9.86 15.37
N SER A 220 14.20 -9.29 16.26
CA SER A 220 13.80 -8.21 17.17
C SER A 220 13.97 -6.86 16.47
N LYS A 221 12.97 -5.98 16.58
CA LYS A 221 13.06 -4.57 16.18
C LYS A 221 12.16 -3.73 17.07
N ASN A 222 12.69 -2.63 17.62
CA ASN A 222 11.96 -1.71 18.50
C ASN A 222 11.23 -2.41 19.66
N ASN A 223 11.86 -3.41 20.30
CA ASN A 223 11.26 -4.24 21.35
C ASN A 223 9.97 -4.97 20.91
N VAL A 224 9.91 -5.43 19.66
CA VAL A 224 8.85 -6.32 19.17
C VAL A 224 9.45 -7.41 18.29
N LEU A 225 8.86 -8.62 18.32
CA LEU A 225 9.14 -9.65 17.32
C LEU A 225 8.54 -9.27 15.97
N CYS A 226 9.40 -9.07 14.98
CA CYS A 226 9.01 -8.79 13.61
C CYS A 226 9.11 -10.04 12.74
N TYR A 227 8.08 -10.25 11.92
CA TYR A 227 7.95 -11.38 11.01
C TYR A 227 7.89 -10.86 9.57
N LYS A 228 8.91 -11.16 8.76
CA LYS A 228 8.95 -10.77 7.36
C LYS A 228 8.89 -11.98 6.45
N LYS A 229 7.83 -12.09 5.65
CA LYS A 229 7.70 -13.10 4.61
C LYS A 229 8.49 -12.66 3.37
N ILE A 230 9.36 -13.52 2.85
CA ILE A 230 10.13 -13.29 1.63
C ILE A 230 9.90 -14.48 0.70
N TYR A 231 9.60 -14.22 -0.56
CA TYR A 231 9.47 -15.23 -1.61
C TYR A 231 10.80 -15.34 -2.36
N LEU A 232 11.34 -16.55 -2.43
CA LEU A 232 12.63 -16.82 -3.08
C LEU A 232 12.46 -17.18 -4.56
N GLY A 233 11.24 -17.55 -4.98
CA GLY A 233 10.92 -17.90 -6.37
C GLY A 233 11.50 -19.25 -6.82
N VAL A 234 12.10 -20.01 -5.91
CA VAL A 234 12.66 -21.34 -6.16
C VAL A 234 12.40 -22.26 -4.96
N ASP A 235 12.28 -23.56 -5.24
CA ASP A 235 12.14 -24.58 -4.19
C ASP A 235 13.48 -24.78 -3.48
N VAL A 236 13.56 -24.28 -2.24
CA VAL A 236 14.78 -24.32 -1.45
C VAL A 236 15.04 -25.72 -0.91
N LYS A 237 16.20 -26.28 -1.26
CA LYS A 237 16.68 -27.54 -0.70
C LYS A 237 17.46 -27.34 0.59
N THR A 238 18.34 -26.35 0.60
CA THR A 238 19.16 -25.99 1.77
C THR A 238 19.33 -24.49 1.84
N LEU A 239 19.33 -23.94 3.05
CA LEU A 239 19.48 -22.52 3.31
C LEU A 239 20.25 -22.32 4.60
N CYS A 240 21.16 -21.35 4.59
CA CYS A 240 21.86 -20.88 5.78
C CYS A 240 21.93 -19.37 5.78
N THR A 241 22.16 -18.81 6.96
CA THR A 241 22.27 -17.37 7.15
C THR A 241 23.41 -16.97 8.05
N GLY A 242 24.00 -15.83 7.75
CA GLY A 242 25.03 -15.18 8.55
C GLY A 242 24.80 -13.68 8.57
N LEU A 243 25.13 -13.04 9.68
CA LEU A 243 25.19 -11.58 9.78
C LEU A 243 26.58 -11.11 9.37
N ASN A 244 26.66 -10.02 8.62
CA ASN A 244 27.95 -9.42 8.28
C ASN A 244 28.59 -8.82 9.56
N HIS A 245 29.82 -9.20 9.88
CA HIS A 245 30.55 -8.65 11.04
C HIS A 245 30.78 -7.13 10.97
N GLN A 246 30.95 -6.56 9.78
CA GLN A 246 31.16 -5.13 9.58
C GLN A 246 29.86 -4.33 9.68
N HIS A 247 28.74 -4.96 9.34
CA HIS A 247 27.42 -4.35 9.32
C HIS A 247 26.40 -5.28 10.00
N ASN A 248 26.28 -5.16 11.32
CA ASN A 248 25.36 -5.96 12.17
C ASN A 248 23.87 -5.89 11.77
N ASP A 249 23.51 -4.99 10.86
CA ASP A 249 22.16 -4.80 10.33
C ASP A 249 21.93 -5.56 9.01
N LYS A 250 22.98 -6.12 8.39
CA LYS A 250 22.93 -6.78 7.08
C LYS A 250 23.04 -8.29 7.24
N ILE A 251 21.99 -9.00 6.86
CA ILE A 251 21.92 -10.46 6.82
C ILE A 251 22.26 -10.95 5.42
N TRP A 252 23.10 -11.96 5.37
CA TRP A 252 23.34 -12.81 4.20
C TRP A 252 22.46 -14.05 4.27
N ILE A 253 21.71 -14.27 3.21
CA ILE A 253 20.87 -15.45 3.01
C ILE A 253 21.42 -16.19 1.80
N VAL A 254 21.97 -17.38 2.05
CA VAL A 254 22.57 -18.23 1.04
C VAL A 254 21.73 -19.50 0.93
N TYR A 255 21.17 -19.76 -0.25
CA TYR A 255 20.27 -20.88 -0.47
C TYR A 255 20.55 -21.55 -1.80
N SER A 256 20.36 -22.87 -1.86
CA SER A 256 20.58 -23.66 -3.06
C SER A 256 19.35 -24.48 -3.40
N ASP A 257 19.05 -24.53 -4.69
CA ASP A 257 18.14 -25.52 -5.26
C ASP A 257 18.96 -26.74 -5.77
N GLU A 258 18.39 -27.58 -6.63
CA GLU A 258 19.11 -28.75 -7.14
C GLU A 258 20.26 -28.42 -8.10
N SER A 259 20.27 -27.22 -8.66
CA SER A 259 21.07 -26.80 -9.81
C SER A 259 21.99 -25.60 -9.53
N LYS A 260 21.54 -24.65 -8.72
CA LYS A 260 22.15 -23.33 -8.56
C LYS A 260 22.24 -22.94 -7.09
N LEU A 261 23.16 -22.02 -6.83
CA LEU A 261 23.37 -21.35 -5.56
C LEU A 261 22.96 -19.89 -5.72
N TYR A 262 22.19 -19.40 -4.77
CA TYR A 262 21.67 -18.06 -4.76
C TYR A 262 22.14 -17.31 -3.53
N TYR A 263 22.47 -16.05 -3.74
CA TYR A 263 22.87 -15.13 -2.69
C TYR A 263 21.86 -14.00 -2.61
N MET A 264 21.40 -13.72 -1.39
CA MET A 264 20.50 -12.63 -1.09
C MET A 264 21.02 -11.87 0.13
N THR A 265 20.82 -10.56 0.12
CA THR A 265 21.08 -9.70 1.27
C THR A 265 19.79 -9.10 1.76
N MET A 266 19.67 -8.92 3.07
CA MET A 266 18.57 -8.20 3.67
C MET A 266 19.12 -7.26 4.74
N THR A 267 18.71 -6.00 4.70
CA THR A 267 19.00 -5.04 5.75
C THR A 267 17.83 -5.02 6.73
N LEU A 268 18.06 -5.29 8.02
CA LEU A 268 17.01 -5.40 9.03
C LEU A 268 16.33 -4.04 9.32
N SER A 269 17.09 -2.95 9.32
CA SER A 269 16.54 -1.61 9.57
C SER A 269 15.53 -1.18 8.49
N THR A 270 15.88 -1.34 7.22
CA THR A 270 15.04 -0.93 6.08
C THR A 270 14.09 -2.03 5.61
N GLU A 271 14.31 -3.28 6.03
CA GLU A 271 13.61 -4.49 5.54
C GLU A 271 13.66 -4.68 4.03
N ILE A 272 14.61 -4.02 3.38
CA ILE A 272 14.87 -4.16 1.95
C ILE A 272 15.76 -5.39 1.78
N TYR A 273 15.30 -6.31 0.93
CA TYR A 273 16.10 -7.43 0.49
C TYR A 273 16.49 -7.24 -0.98
N LYS A 274 17.71 -7.63 -1.32
CA LYS A 274 18.23 -7.58 -2.69
C LYS A 274 18.75 -8.96 -3.05
N LYS A 275 18.23 -9.53 -4.14
CA LYS A 275 18.82 -10.71 -4.76
C LYS A 275 20.12 -10.27 -5.40
N VAL A 276 21.20 -10.93 -5.01
CA VAL A 276 22.55 -10.50 -5.34
C VAL A 276 23.05 -11.23 -6.56
N LYS A 277 23.16 -12.57 -6.48
CA LYS A 277 23.86 -13.35 -7.50
C LYS A 277 23.31 -14.76 -7.56
N THR A 278 23.50 -15.38 -8.72
CA THR A 278 23.25 -16.81 -8.94
C THR A 278 24.51 -17.46 -9.50
N GLU A 279 24.91 -18.62 -8.97
CA GLU A 279 26.03 -19.41 -9.46
C GLU A 279 25.55 -20.80 -9.91
N GLU A 280 26.11 -21.31 -11.01
CA GLU A 280 25.84 -22.66 -11.54
C GLU A 280 26.59 -23.74 -10.73
N LYS A 281 26.40 -23.71 -9.41
CA LYS A 281 26.92 -24.68 -8.47
C LYS A 281 25.80 -25.00 -7.49
N SER A 282 25.57 -26.28 -7.20
CA SER A 282 24.59 -26.67 -6.19
C SER A 282 25.24 -27.36 -5.00
N PHE A 283 24.65 -27.11 -3.83
CA PHE A 283 25.05 -27.70 -2.58
C PHE A 283 23.90 -28.51 -1.99
N VAL A 284 24.19 -29.70 -1.46
CA VAL A 284 23.18 -30.54 -0.81
C VAL A 284 22.86 -30.05 0.60
N CYS A 285 23.83 -29.42 1.25
CA CYS A 285 23.69 -28.80 2.56
C CYS A 285 24.64 -27.61 2.64
N ILE A 286 24.23 -26.54 3.35
CA ILE A 286 25.06 -25.35 3.59
C ILE A 286 24.88 -24.95 5.05
N GLN A 287 25.96 -24.53 5.70
CA GLN A 287 25.94 -23.96 7.04
C GLN A 287 26.81 -22.72 7.14
N TYR A 288 26.42 -21.81 8.02
CA TYR A 288 27.30 -20.73 8.47
C TYR A 288 28.39 -21.31 9.38
N TYR A 289 29.60 -20.83 9.20
CA TYR A 289 30.78 -21.15 9.97
C TYR A 289 31.48 -19.84 10.33
N LYS A 290 32.02 -19.77 11.55
CA LYS A 290 32.63 -18.58 12.17
C LYS A 290 33.43 -17.68 11.20
N GLU A 291 33.54 -16.40 11.55
CA GLU A 291 34.30 -15.40 10.77
C GLU A 291 33.74 -15.19 9.35
N ASP A 292 32.43 -15.06 9.22
CA ASP A 292 31.79 -14.72 7.94
C ASP A 292 32.07 -15.71 6.79
N LYS A 293 32.09 -17.01 7.12
CA LYS A 293 32.26 -18.10 6.15
C LYS A 293 30.99 -18.93 6.05
N PHE A 294 30.63 -19.28 4.83
CA PHE A 294 29.66 -20.33 4.57
C PHE A 294 30.40 -21.56 4.10
N VAL A 295 30.01 -22.73 4.61
CA VAL A 295 30.52 -24.00 4.12
C VAL A 295 29.39 -24.72 3.41
N GLY A 296 29.63 -25.15 2.18
CA GLY A 296 28.69 -25.94 1.39
C GLY A 296 29.23 -27.34 1.14
N LEU A 297 28.37 -28.35 1.31
CA LEU A 297 28.65 -29.74 0.95
C LEU A 297 28.10 -30.04 -0.45
N THR A 298 28.95 -30.49 -1.36
CA THR A 298 28.54 -30.88 -2.72
C THR A 298 28.10 -32.34 -2.78
N LYS A 299 27.42 -32.72 -3.88
CA LYS A 299 27.13 -34.13 -4.19
C LYS A 299 28.40 -34.99 -4.37
N THR A 300 29.53 -34.36 -4.66
CA THR A 300 30.84 -35.01 -4.88
C THR A 300 31.66 -35.18 -3.60
N LYS A 301 31.03 -35.08 -2.41
CA LYS A 301 31.66 -35.22 -1.08
C LYS A 301 32.68 -34.12 -0.75
N GLU A 302 32.55 -32.93 -1.34
CA GLU A 302 33.46 -31.82 -1.07
C GLU A 302 32.81 -30.74 -0.22
N LEU A 303 33.52 -30.32 0.83
CA LEU A 303 33.23 -29.10 1.59
C LEU A 303 33.94 -27.91 0.94
N HIS A 304 33.17 -26.93 0.50
CA HIS A 304 33.67 -25.68 -0.08
C HIS A 304 33.39 -24.52 0.87
N GLU A 305 34.42 -23.74 1.19
CA GLU A 305 34.25 -22.50 1.94
C GLU A 305 33.96 -21.34 0.98
N LEU A 306 33.01 -20.51 1.36
CA LEU A 306 32.59 -19.29 0.67
C LEU A 306 32.72 -18.14 1.67
N SER A 307 33.60 -17.19 1.42
CA SER A 307 33.77 -16.02 2.29
C SER A 307 32.79 -14.92 1.90
N ILE A 308 32.15 -14.27 2.88
CA ILE A 308 31.25 -13.14 2.66
C ILE A 308 31.96 -11.97 1.97
N ASN A 309 33.23 -11.70 2.29
CA ASN A 309 34.00 -10.62 1.65
C ASN A 309 34.14 -10.81 0.13
N VAL A 310 34.30 -12.07 -0.30
CA VAL A 310 34.35 -12.41 -1.73
C VAL A 310 32.99 -12.13 -2.35
N ILE A 311 31.91 -12.53 -1.70
CA ILE A 311 30.54 -12.27 -2.17
C ILE A 311 30.27 -10.76 -2.25
N GLU A 312 30.65 -9.98 -1.24
CA GLU A 312 30.47 -8.53 -1.17
C GLU A 312 31.19 -7.75 -2.25
N ASN A 313 32.43 -8.11 -2.55
CA ASN A 313 33.20 -7.48 -3.62
C ASN A 313 32.52 -7.67 -4.98
N TYR A 314 31.97 -8.86 -5.25
CA TYR A 314 31.22 -9.11 -6.48
C TYR A 314 29.90 -8.32 -6.54
N VAL A 315 29.21 -8.13 -5.41
CA VAL A 315 27.97 -7.33 -5.38
C VAL A 315 28.26 -5.88 -5.76
N ASN A 316 29.34 -5.31 -5.22
CA ASN A 316 29.70 -3.92 -5.48
C ASN A 316 29.99 -3.66 -6.97
N GLU A 317 30.39 -4.68 -7.73
CA GLU A 317 30.57 -4.61 -9.18
C GLU A 317 29.23 -4.68 -9.96
N GLU A 318 28.26 -5.49 -9.49
CA GLU A 318 26.95 -5.68 -10.13
C GLU A 318 25.90 -4.60 -9.79
N ILE A 319 26.07 -3.80 -8.72
CA ILE A 319 25.17 -2.68 -8.36
C ILE A 319 25.05 -1.63 -9.48
N SER A 320 25.90 -1.69 -10.51
CA SER A 320 25.83 -0.83 -11.71
C SER A 320 24.66 -1.13 -12.67
N LYS A 321 23.83 -2.15 -12.42
CA LYS A 321 22.69 -2.50 -13.30
C LYS A 321 21.37 -2.61 -12.53
N ASP A 322 20.55 -1.59 -12.77
CA ASP A 322 19.10 -1.46 -12.59
C ASP A 322 18.44 -1.87 -11.26
N ASP A 323 17.83 -0.87 -10.62
CA ASP A 323 16.93 -1.02 -9.46
C ASP A 323 15.52 -1.51 -9.88
N PHE A 324 15.42 -2.65 -10.54
CA PHE A 324 14.12 -3.29 -10.75
C PHE A 324 13.72 -4.12 -9.52
N ILE A 325 12.54 -3.83 -8.98
CA ILE A 325 11.90 -4.64 -7.94
C ILE A 325 11.11 -5.74 -8.65
N ASP A 326 11.60 -6.98 -8.58
CA ASP A 326 10.88 -8.14 -9.10
C ASP A 326 9.62 -8.40 -8.25
N LEU A 327 8.46 -8.11 -8.82
CA LEU A 327 7.16 -8.40 -8.20
C LEU A 327 6.86 -9.90 -8.32
N HIS A 328 6.50 -10.54 -7.21
CA HIS A 328 6.09 -11.94 -7.22
C HIS A 328 4.75 -12.09 -7.95
N ARG A 329 4.57 -13.21 -8.69
CA ARG A 329 3.34 -13.45 -9.49
C ARG A 329 2.07 -13.40 -8.65
N ASP A 330 2.15 -13.81 -7.39
CA ASP A 330 1.01 -13.76 -6.47
C ASP A 330 0.62 -12.33 -6.06
N MET A 331 1.51 -11.35 -6.18
CA MET A 331 1.17 -9.94 -5.96
C MET A 331 0.34 -9.34 -7.10
N LEU A 332 0.29 -10.04 -8.24
CA LEU A 332 -0.56 -9.73 -9.38
C LEU A 332 -1.84 -10.57 -9.40
N LYS A 333 -2.08 -11.41 -8.38
CA LYS A 333 -3.36 -12.10 -8.26
C LYS A 333 -4.44 -11.08 -7.93
N ASP A 334 -5.59 -11.23 -8.59
CA ASP A 334 -6.79 -10.42 -8.39
C ASP A 334 -6.67 -8.92 -8.77
N THR A 335 -5.57 -8.50 -9.41
CA THR A 335 -5.46 -7.12 -9.93
C THR A 335 -6.53 -6.81 -10.95
N ASP A 336 -6.97 -7.79 -11.72
CA ASP A 336 -8.03 -7.64 -12.72
C ASP A 336 -9.36 -7.25 -12.06
N LEU A 337 -9.70 -7.88 -10.92
CA LEU A 337 -10.89 -7.55 -10.13
C LEU A 337 -10.84 -6.14 -9.55
N ILE A 338 -9.65 -5.71 -9.09
CA ILE A 338 -9.46 -4.35 -8.56
C ILE A 338 -9.64 -3.32 -9.67
N VAL A 339 -9.05 -3.56 -10.84
CA VAL A 339 -9.17 -2.67 -12.00
C VAL A 339 -10.62 -2.58 -12.47
N GLU A 340 -11.36 -3.69 -12.50
CA GLU A 340 -12.80 -3.70 -12.83
C GLU A 340 -13.61 -2.86 -11.83
N GLN A 341 -13.36 -3.00 -10.52
CA GLN A 341 -14.06 -2.20 -9.50
C GLN A 341 -13.78 -0.71 -9.63
N ILE A 342 -12.52 -0.33 -9.91
CA ILE A 342 -12.14 1.07 -10.13
C ILE A 342 -12.85 1.61 -11.38
N TYR A 343 -12.90 0.83 -12.46
CA TYR A 343 -13.54 1.23 -13.70
C TYR A 343 -15.04 1.47 -13.53
N GLU A 344 -15.75 0.58 -12.82
CA GLU A 344 -17.18 0.76 -12.53
C GLU A 344 -17.43 1.97 -11.63
N LYS A 345 -16.58 2.20 -10.62
CA LYS A 345 -16.68 3.39 -9.76
C LYS A 345 -16.39 4.69 -10.52
N ALA A 346 -15.48 4.67 -11.49
CA ALA A 346 -15.20 5.82 -12.34
C ALA A 346 -16.38 6.18 -13.23
N LYS A 347 -17.08 5.19 -13.81
CA LYS A 347 -18.33 5.42 -14.58
C LYS A 347 -19.43 6.05 -13.72
N GLU A 348 -19.61 5.52 -12.51
CA GLU A 348 -20.60 6.04 -11.55
C GLU A 348 -20.30 7.52 -11.23
N LEU A 349 -19.02 7.84 -10.99
CA LEU A 349 -18.58 9.21 -10.73
C LEU A 349 -18.80 10.15 -11.93
N GLU A 350 -18.57 9.69 -13.16
CA GLU A 350 -18.86 10.47 -14.37
C GLU A 350 -20.36 10.80 -14.50
N LEU A 351 -21.22 9.83 -14.19
CA LEU A 351 -22.68 10.02 -14.18
C LEU A 351 -23.09 11.07 -13.14
N TRP A 352 -22.60 10.96 -11.91
CA TRP A 352 -22.87 11.93 -10.85
C TRP A 352 -22.39 13.34 -11.20
N ASN A 353 -21.23 13.45 -11.85
CA ASN A 353 -20.70 14.74 -12.28
C ASN A 353 -21.61 15.41 -13.35
N LYS A 354 -22.15 14.64 -14.30
CA LYS A 354 -23.12 15.15 -15.29
C LYS A 354 -24.41 15.65 -14.62
N ILE A 355 -24.91 14.92 -13.63
CA ILE A 355 -26.10 15.32 -12.85
C ILE A 355 -25.81 16.60 -12.08
N LEU A 356 -24.67 16.68 -11.39
CA LEU A 356 -24.26 17.85 -10.62
C LEU A 356 -24.20 19.12 -11.48
N LEU A 357 -23.53 19.07 -12.63
CA LEU A 357 -23.46 20.19 -13.57
C LEU A 357 -24.84 20.66 -14.05
N THR A 358 -25.78 19.73 -14.20
CA THR A 358 -27.16 20.05 -14.60
C THR A 358 -27.92 20.76 -13.48
N GLU A 359 -27.74 20.32 -12.23
CA GLU A 359 -28.36 20.93 -11.05
C GLU A 359 -27.75 22.29 -10.70
N GLU A 360 -26.42 22.45 -10.84
CA GLU A 360 -25.75 23.74 -10.67
C GLU A 360 -26.26 24.80 -11.67
N ASP A 361 -26.44 24.42 -12.93
CA ASP A 361 -27.01 25.30 -13.95
C ASP A 361 -28.48 25.66 -13.65
N LYS A 362 -29.30 24.72 -13.14
CA LYS A 362 -30.66 25.02 -12.65
C LYS A 362 -30.63 26.03 -11.51
N LEU A 363 -29.76 25.85 -10.52
CA LEU A 363 -29.63 26.77 -9.40
C LEU A 363 -29.16 28.16 -9.85
N TYR A 364 -28.22 28.23 -10.78
CA TYR A 364 -27.77 29.49 -11.39
C TYR A 364 -28.93 30.24 -12.05
N ARG A 365 -29.74 29.53 -12.83
CA ARG A 365 -30.96 30.05 -13.49
C ARG A 365 -31.99 30.58 -12.48
N ILE A 366 -32.28 29.82 -11.42
CA ILE A 366 -33.18 30.26 -10.33
C ILE A 366 -32.65 31.53 -9.66
N ASN A 367 -31.35 31.57 -9.38
CA ASN A 367 -30.71 32.72 -8.74
C ASN A 367 -30.75 34.00 -9.60
N LEU A 368 -30.58 33.87 -10.92
CA LEU A 368 -30.74 34.99 -11.86
C LEU A 368 -32.16 35.59 -11.76
N TYR A 369 -33.18 34.74 -11.74
CA TYR A 369 -34.58 35.15 -11.62
C TYR A 369 -34.90 35.78 -10.26
N ALA A 370 -34.59 35.07 -9.16
CA ALA A 370 -34.90 35.50 -7.81
C ALA A 370 -34.25 36.85 -7.45
N CYS A 371 -33.00 37.05 -7.84
CA CYS A 371 -32.27 38.30 -7.59
C CYS A 371 -32.60 39.42 -8.59
N LYS A 372 -33.45 39.17 -9.61
CA LYS A 372 -33.69 40.09 -10.75
C LYS A 372 -32.37 40.62 -11.36
N LYS A 373 -31.34 39.78 -11.39
CA LYS A 373 -30.01 40.17 -11.89
C LYS A 373 -30.10 40.33 -13.41
N LYS A 374 -29.80 41.53 -13.88
CA LYS A 374 -29.60 41.83 -15.31
C LYS A 374 -28.11 41.82 -15.58
N ILE A 375 -27.69 41.13 -16.64
CA ILE A 375 -26.28 41.09 -17.02
C ILE A 375 -25.97 42.40 -17.76
N GLN A 376 -25.05 43.17 -17.21
CA GLN A 376 -24.55 44.38 -17.87
C GLN A 376 -23.43 43.97 -18.82
N MET A 377 -23.75 43.83 -20.09
CA MET A 377 -22.78 43.42 -21.11
C MET A 377 -22.91 44.26 -22.36
N TYR A 378 -21.78 44.43 -23.06
CA TYR A 378 -21.73 45.06 -24.37
C TYR A 378 -21.50 43.97 -25.43
N PRO A 379 -22.55 43.36 -25.99
CA PRO A 379 -22.38 42.32 -26.99
C PRO A 379 -21.74 42.90 -28.25
N LYS A 380 -20.83 42.15 -28.87
CA LYS A 380 -20.19 42.56 -30.12
C LYS A 380 -21.19 42.31 -31.25
N MET A 381 -21.59 43.39 -31.91
CA MET A 381 -22.57 43.32 -33.00
C MET A 381 -21.85 43.42 -34.35
N THR A 382 -22.10 42.46 -35.21
CA THR A 382 -21.60 42.47 -36.59
C THR A 382 -22.73 42.24 -37.57
N VAL A 383 -22.66 42.88 -38.74
CA VAL A 383 -23.65 42.70 -39.80
C VAL A 383 -22.98 41.96 -40.93
N TYR A 384 -23.57 40.85 -41.35
CA TYR A 384 -23.09 40.09 -42.50
C TYR A 384 -24.25 39.72 -43.43
N ARG A 385 -23.92 39.27 -44.64
CA ARG A 385 -24.89 38.95 -45.69
C ARG A 385 -24.80 37.48 -46.06
N ILE A 386 -25.91 36.74 -45.92
CA ILE A 386 -26.03 35.34 -46.36
C ILE A 386 -27.14 35.28 -47.41
N ALA A 387 -26.87 34.69 -48.57
CA ALA A 387 -27.86 34.44 -49.64
C ALA A 387 -28.76 35.65 -49.98
N LYS A 388 -28.15 36.84 -50.11
CA LYS A 388 -28.79 38.15 -50.36
C LYS A 388 -29.58 38.77 -49.20
N GLN A 389 -29.78 38.06 -48.08
CA GLN A 389 -30.38 38.58 -46.84
C GLN A 389 -29.30 39.13 -45.89
N LEU A 390 -29.62 40.17 -45.11
CA LEU A 390 -28.73 40.69 -44.08
C LEU A 390 -29.08 40.07 -42.73
N PHE A 391 -28.06 39.73 -41.97
CA PHE A 391 -28.16 39.24 -40.60
C PHE A 391 -27.32 40.13 -39.68
N LEU A 392 -27.86 40.41 -38.50
CA LEU A 392 -27.14 40.97 -37.37
C LEU A 392 -26.77 39.83 -36.45
N ASN A 393 -25.48 39.58 -36.35
CA ASN A 393 -24.91 38.67 -35.39
C ASN A 393 -24.55 39.43 -34.11
N ILE A 394 -24.99 38.86 -33.00
CA ILE A 394 -24.77 39.35 -31.66
C ILE A 394 -23.94 38.30 -30.96
N ASP A 395 -22.69 38.63 -30.68
CA ASP A 395 -21.73 37.76 -30.01
C ASP A 395 -21.54 38.18 -28.54
N PHE A 396 -21.71 37.21 -27.67
CA PHE A 396 -21.63 37.34 -26.22
C PHE A 396 -20.24 36.84 -25.78
N GLN A 397 -19.40 37.72 -25.22
CA GLN A 397 -18.04 37.35 -24.79
C GLN A 397 -18.01 36.32 -23.64
N GLU A 398 -19.13 36.15 -22.93
CA GLU A 398 -19.30 35.17 -21.86
C GLU A 398 -20.32 34.10 -22.26
N ASN A 399 -20.17 32.90 -21.70
CA ASN A 399 -21.10 31.80 -21.95
C ASN A 399 -22.50 32.14 -21.43
N LEU A 400 -23.48 31.99 -22.31
CA LEU A 400 -24.88 32.12 -21.97
C LEU A 400 -25.37 30.89 -21.17
N PRO A 401 -26.42 31.03 -20.34
CA PRO A 401 -27.00 29.92 -19.59
C PRO A 401 -27.48 28.82 -20.55
N LYS A 402 -27.31 27.55 -20.16
CA LYS A 402 -27.62 26.39 -21.02
C LYS A 402 -29.09 25.99 -20.95
N ASN A 403 -29.61 25.39 -22.03
CA ASN A 403 -30.99 24.92 -22.13
C ASN A 403 -31.99 26.06 -21.87
N VAL A 404 -31.75 27.19 -22.53
CA VAL A 404 -32.55 28.40 -22.43
C VAL A 404 -32.81 28.97 -23.82
N TYR A 405 -33.99 29.55 -24.02
CA TYR A 405 -34.32 30.28 -25.22
C TYR A 405 -34.04 31.76 -25.01
N ILE A 406 -33.28 32.35 -25.93
CA ILE A 406 -33.05 33.78 -25.96
C ILE A 406 -33.91 34.37 -27.07
N VAL A 407 -34.74 35.33 -26.68
CA VAL A 407 -35.57 36.11 -27.59
C VAL A 407 -34.87 37.45 -27.80
N CYS A 408 -34.26 37.62 -28.97
CA CYS A 408 -33.65 38.88 -29.36
C CYS A 408 -34.66 39.70 -30.17
N SER A 409 -35.01 40.89 -29.67
CA SER A 409 -35.90 41.83 -30.35
C SER A 409 -35.16 43.10 -30.71
N LEU A 410 -35.44 43.59 -31.92
CA LEU A 410 -34.92 44.82 -32.47
C LEU A 410 -36.09 45.77 -32.72
N VAL A 411 -36.04 46.94 -32.08
CA VAL A 411 -37.01 48.02 -32.25
C VAL A 411 -36.38 49.13 -33.09
N SER A 412 -37.01 49.44 -34.23
CA SER A 412 -36.62 50.55 -35.12
C SER A 412 -37.87 51.27 -35.61
N ASN A 413 -37.97 52.59 -35.38
CA ASN A 413 -39.07 53.45 -35.85
C ASN A 413 -40.47 52.83 -35.76
N TYR A 414 -40.84 52.33 -34.57
CA TYR A 414 -42.15 51.71 -34.25
C TYR A 414 -42.41 50.32 -34.83
N GLU A 415 -41.46 49.71 -35.54
CA GLU A 415 -41.52 48.30 -35.93
C GLU A 415 -40.60 47.45 -35.05
N THR A 416 -41.07 46.26 -34.70
CA THR A 416 -40.32 45.29 -33.88
C THR A 416 -40.07 44.02 -34.68
N THR A 417 -38.81 43.62 -34.84
CA THR A 417 -38.42 42.33 -35.42
C THR A 417 -37.77 41.48 -34.34
N PHE A 418 -38.18 40.23 -34.18
CA PHE A 418 -37.61 39.33 -33.18
C PHE A 418 -37.12 38.02 -33.80
N SER A 419 -36.13 37.41 -33.14
CA SER A 419 -35.63 36.06 -33.40
C SER A 419 -35.56 35.31 -32.08
N ILE A 420 -35.86 34.01 -32.11
CA ILE A 420 -35.79 33.12 -30.97
C ILE A 420 -34.75 32.06 -31.29
N LYS A 421 -33.80 31.86 -30.38
CA LYS A 421 -32.76 30.84 -30.51
C LYS A 421 -32.63 30.04 -29.23
N GLU A 422 -32.56 28.73 -29.37
CA GLU A 422 -32.19 27.82 -28.29
C GLU A 422 -30.68 27.82 -28.10
N ILE A 423 -30.21 28.00 -26.87
CA ILE A 423 -28.79 27.96 -26.55
C ILE A 423 -28.39 26.53 -26.17
N ALA A 424 -27.83 25.83 -27.16
CA ALA A 424 -27.14 24.56 -26.97
C ALA A 424 -25.71 24.79 -26.44
N ASN A 425 -25.06 23.73 -25.95
CA ASN A 425 -23.73 23.81 -25.30
C ASN A 425 -22.73 24.66 -26.11
N ASN A 426 -22.15 25.66 -25.44
CA ASN A 426 -21.08 26.56 -25.91
C ASN A 426 -21.46 27.59 -27.00
N GLU A 427 -22.75 27.83 -27.24
CA GLU A 427 -23.13 28.89 -28.18
C GLU A 427 -23.03 30.28 -27.56
N THR A 428 -22.19 31.13 -28.16
CA THR A 428 -21.98 32.52 -27.75
C THR A 428 -22.61 33.53 -28.69
N SER A 429 -23.24 33.12 -29.81
CA SER A 429 -23.75 34.07 -30.79
C SER A 429 -25.16 33.79 -31.30
N ILE A 430 -25.89 34.87 -31.59
CA ILE A 430 -27.27 34.84 -32.07
C ILE A 430 -27.39 35.67 -33.34
N ASP A 431 -28.05 35.10 -34.34
CA ASP A 431 -28.28 35.75 -35.63
C ASP A 431 -29.73 36.24 -35.75
N LEU A 432 -29.88 37.51 -36.12
CA LEU A 432 -31.17 38.18 -36.32
C LEU A 432 -31.28 38.65 -37.78
N PRO A 433 -32.27 38.20 -38.56
CA PRO A 433 -32.48 38.71 -39.91
C PRO A 433 -32.95 40.17 -39.89
N ILE A 434 -32.34 41.04 -40.72
CA ILE A 434 -32.65 42.48 -40.80
C ILE A 434 -32.88 42.91 -42.26
N ALA A 435 -33.83 43.82 -42.47
CA ALA A 435 -34.00 44.52 -43.75
C ALA A 435 -33.06 45.75 -43.83
N ILE A 436 -32.37 45.95 -44.97
CA ILE A 436 -31.40 47.05 -45.22
C ILE A 436 -31.93 48.43 -44.78
N LYS A 437 -33.23 48.69 -44.98
CA LYS A 437 -33.89 49.97 -44.64
C LYS A 437 -33.92 50.27 -43.13
N LYS A 438 -33.69 49.28 -42.25
CA LYS A 438 -33.83 49.39 -40.79
C LYS A 438 -32.54 49.77 -40.04
N LEU A 439 -31.38 49.75 -40.72
CA LEU A 439 -30.06 50.03 -40.14
C LEU A 439 -29.71 51.52 -39.96
N LEU A 440 -30.52 52.42 -40.53
CA LEU A 440 -30.20 53.85 -40.65
C LEU A 440 -30.65 54.72 -39.46
N ASN A 441 -31.43 54.18 -38.52
CA ASN A 441 -32.00 54.93 -37.38
C ASN A 441 -31.64 54.29 -36.05
N SER A 442 -31.89 54.99 -34.92
CA SER A 442 -31.58 54.49 -33.57
C SER A 442 -32.11 53.07 -33.34
N LEU A 443 -31.21 52.11 -33.23
CA LEU A 443 -31.53 50.70 -32.98
C LEU A 443 -31.60 50.48 -31.47
N GLN A 444 -32.73 49.99 -30.97
CA GLN A 444 -32.81 49.48 -29.61
C GLN A 444 -32.96 47.97 -29.66
N ILE A 445 -32.00 47.26 -29.08
CA ILE A 445 -32.03 45.81 -28.96
C ILE A 445 -32.47 45.46 -27.53
N ARG A 446 -33.39 44.51 -27.41
CA ARG A 446 -33.78 43.91 -26.13
C ARG A 446 -33.65 42.41 -26.22
N MET A 447 -33.13 41.82 -25.16
CA MET A 447 -32.95 40.39 -25.06
C MET A 447 -33.72 39.91 -23.86
N ASP A 448 -34.67 39.03 -24.13
CA ASP A 448 -35.43 38.35 -23.09
C ASP A 448 -34.94 36.90 -23.00
N LEU A 449 -34.83 36.40 -21.77
CA LEU A 449 -34.38 35.05 -21.49
C LEU A 449 -35.57 34.22 -21.00
N VAL A 450 -35.83 33.10 -21.67
CA VAL A 450 -36.93 32.18 -21.38
C VAL A 450 -36.36 30.83 -20.99
N THR A 451 -36.51 30.46 -19.72
CA THR A 451 -36.17 29.12 -19.24
C THR A 451 -37.39 28.22 -19.38
N ILE A 452 -37.19 26.99 -19.83
CA ILE A 452 -38.22 25.99 -20.07
C ILE A 452 -38.02 24.82 -19.08
N ILE A 453 -39.11 24.26 -18.54
CA ILE A 453 -39.04 23.10 -17.61
C ILE A 453 -38.90 21.80 -18.42
N ASN A 454 -39.73 21.64 -19.45
CA ASN A 454 -39.83 20.52 -20.40
C ASN A 454 -40.21 21.08 -21.78
N GLU A 455 -40.03 20.35 -22.88
CA GLU A 455 -40.16 20.79 -24.29
C GLU A 455 -41.36 21.72 -24.64
N GLU A 456 -42.43 21.74 -23.85
CA GLU A 456 -43.65 22.50 -24.15
C GLU A 456 -44.00 23.63 -23.16
N GLN A 457 -43.32 23.79 -22.02
CA GLN A 457 -43.76 24.71 -20.95
C GLN A 457 -42.67 25.69 -20.46
N PRO A 458 -42.86 27.02 -20.67
CA PRO A 458 -41.94 28.02 -20.13
C PRO A 458 -42.03 28.08 -18.60
N TRP A 459 -40.89 28.00 -17.92
CA TRP A 459 -40.77 28.08 -16.47
C TRP A 459 -40.84 29.52 -15.98
N PHE A 460 -39.95 30.36 -16.50
CA PHE A 460 -39.87 31.77 -16.14
C PHE A 460 -39.22 32.60 -17.26
N LEU A 461 -39.58 33.88 -17.27
CA LEU A 461 -39.14 34.88 -18.24
C LEU A 461 -38.38 36.01 -17.52
N ILE A 462 -37.14 36.27 -17.94
CA ILE A 462 -36.37 37.44 -17.52
C ILE A 462 -36.35 38.45 -18.67
N LYS A 463 -37.05 39.57 -18.50
CA LYS A 463 -37.12 40.64 -19.49
C LYS A 463 -35.91 41.58 -19.41
N ASP A 464 -35.44 42.02 -20.57
CA ASP A 464 -34.21 42.83 -20.71
C ASP A 464 -33.06 42.19 -19.91
N PHE A 465 -32.84 40.89 -20.12
CA PHE A 465 -31.79 40.09 -19.48
C PHE A 465 -30.41 40.72 -19.66
N VAL A 466 -30.16 41.30 -20.84
CA VAL A 466 -28.96 42.08 -21.13
C VAL A 466 -29.33 43.56 -21.17
N THR A 467 -28.65 44.37 -20.34
CA THR A 467 -28.80 45.82 -20.37
C THR A 467 -27.52 46.51 -20.79
N ASP A 468 -27.65 47.45 -21.74
CA ASP A 468 -26.56 48.37 -22.08
C ASP A 468 -26.36 49.36 -20.91
N PRO A 469 -25.19 49.36 -20.25
CA PRO A 469 -24.91 50.23 -19.11
C PRO A 469 -24.97 51.73 -19.48
N ILE A 470 -24.73 52.10 -20.75
CA ILE A 470 -24.81 53.49 -21.23
C ILE A 470 -26.27 53.93 -21.33
N ILE A 471 -27.16 53.08 -21.86
CA ILE A 471 -28.59 53.36 -21.98
C ILE A 471 -29.23 53.40 -20.58
N GLU A 472 -28.83 52.50 -19.69
CA GLU A 472 -29.35 52.45 -18.32
C GLU A 472 -28.94 53.69 -17.51
N ARG A 473 -27.69 54.15 -17.66
CA ARG A 473 -27.23 55.43 -17.07
C ARG A 473 -28.00 56.63 -17.61
N LYS A 474 -28.23 56.71 -18.93
CA LYS A 474 -29.03 57.78 -19.55
C LYS A 474 -30.48 57.79 -19.05
N LYS A 475 -31.12 56.62 -18.91
CA LYS A 475 -32.47 56.50 -18.32
C LYS A 475 -32.50 56.98 -16.87
N LYS A 476 -31.59 56.50 -16.03
CA LYS A 476 -31.49 56.92 -14.61
C LYS A 476 -31.22 58.43 -14.47
N LEU A 477 -30.41 59.02 -15.36
CA LEU A 477 -30.16 60.46 -15.41
C LEU A 477 -31.42 61.24 -15.79
N LYS A 478 -32.14 60.83 -16.85
CA LYS A 478 -33.42 61.44 -17.24
C LYS A 478 -34.46 61.35 -16.14
N GLU A 479 -34.61 60.19 -15.48
CA GLU A 479 -35.54 60.03 -14.36
C GLU A 479 -35.18 60.92 -13.16
N LYS A 480 -33.89 61.04 -12.83
CA LYS A 480 -33.42 61.96 -11.78
C LYS A 480 -33.68 63.42 -12.14
N GLN A 481 -33.53 63.79 -13.42
CA GLN A 481 -33.78 65.14 -13.91
C GLN A 481 -35.27 65.48 -13.87
N VAL A 482 -36.14 64.59 -14.39
CA VAL A 482 -37.60 64.73 -14.30
C VAL A 482 -38.08 64.81 -12.84
N LYS A 483 -37.49 64.01 -11.93
CA LYS A 483 -37.80 64.13 -10.50
C LYS A 483 -37.37 65.48 -9.93
N ARG A 484 -36.17 65.99 -10.25
CA ARG A 484 -35.71 67.32 -9.82
C ARG A 484 -36.61 68.44 -10.34
N ASP A 485 -37.04 68.36 -11.59
CA ASP A 485 -37.91 69.36 -12.20
C ASP A 485 -39.29 69.39 -11.53
N LYS A 486 -39.84 68.23 -11.16
CA LYS A 486 -41.08 68.13 -10.36
C LYS A 486 -40.92 68.77 -8.98
N THR A 487 -39.82 68.48 -8.28
CA THR A 487 -39.56 69.07 -6.96
C THR A 487 -39.38 70.59 -7.06
N ASN A 488 -38.68 71.07 -8.10
CA ASN A 488 -38.49 72.50 -8.35
C ASN A 488 -39.81 73.19 -8.67
N PHE A 489 -40.67 72.58 -9.50
CA PHE A 489 -42.00 73.11 -9.81
C PHE A 489 -42.87 73.22 -8.56
N ILE A 490 -42.92 72.17 -7.73
CA ILE A 490 -43.68 72.17 -6.48
C ILE A 490 -43.13 73.24 -5.52
N ASN A 491 -41.80 73.32 -5.36
CA ASN A 491 -41.16 74.33 -4.52
C ASN A 491 -41.42 75.75 -5.01
N ALA A 492 -41.43 75.98 -6.32
CA ALA A 492 -41.80 77.26 -6.91
C ALA A 492 -43.25 77.63 -6.59
N LYS A 493 -44.19 76.68 -6.65
CA LYS A 493 -45.59 76.93 -6.25
C LYS A 493 -45.73 77.17 -4.74
N ILE A 494 -45.00 76.45 -3.90
CA ILE A 494 -44.97 76.68 -2.45
C ILE A 494 -44.45 78.09 -2.14
N ASN A 495 -43.34 78.50 -2.75
CA ASN A 495 -42.78 79.84 -2.57
C ASN A 495 -43.73 80.92 -3.08
N LEU A 496 -44.44 80.68 -4.18
CA LEU A 496 -45.46 81.60 -4.68
C LEU A 496 -46.64 81.74 -3.70
N ILE A 497 -47.07 80.65 -3.06
CA ILE A 497 -48.08 80.71 -1.98
C ILE A 497 -47.54 81.47 -0.78
N ARG A 498 -46.30 81.22 -0.35
CA ARG A 498 -45.65 81.92 0.78
C ARG A 498 -45.54 83.43 0.51
N ASN A 499 -45.16 83.83 -0.69
CA ASN A 499 -45.09 85.24 -1.07
C ASN A 499 -46.48 85.90 -1.11
N LEU A 500 -47.50 85.19 -1.58
CA LEU A 500 -48.89 85.68 -1.54
C LEU A 500 -49.43 85.81 -0.11
N MET A 501 -49.00 84.94 0.82
CA MET A 501 -49.29 85.07 2.25
C MET A 501 -48.60 86.28 2.87
N LEU A 502 -47.31 86.49 2.57
CA LEU A 502 -46.53 87.62 3.09
C LEU A 502 -47.01 88.99 2.59
N THR A 503 -47.63 89.03 1.42
CA THR A 503 -48.19 90.26 0.80
C THR A 503 -49.68 90.46 1.09
N GLU A 504 -50.27 89.65 1.98
CA GLU A 504 -51.71 89.63 2.33
C GLU A 504 -52.67 89.57 1.12
N ASN A 505 -52.20 89.07 -0.02
CA ASN A 505 -52.92 89.10 -1.31
C ASN A 505 -53.35 87.69 -1.76
N LEU A 506 -53.51 86.78 -0.80
CA LEU A 506 -53.92 85.40 -1.01
C LEU A 506 -55.45 85.31 -1.07
N THR A 507 -56.01 85.20 -2.27
CA THR A 507 -57.45 84.95 -2.47
C THR A 507 -57.74 83.50 -2.83
N MET A 508 -58.94 83.02 -2.48
CA MET A 508 -59.38 81.65 -2.80
C MET A 508 -59.33 81.33 -4.31
N LYS A 509 -59.52 82.35 -5.16
CA LYS A 509 -59.43 82.21 -6.62
C LYS A 509 -57.99 81.87 -7.06
N LYS A 510 -56.97 82.57 -6.53
CA LYS A 510 -55.55 82.31 -6.82
C LYS A 510 -55.10 80.94 -6.31
N LEU A 511 -55.53 80.53 -5.12
CA LEU A 511 -55.28 79.19 -4.59
C LEU A 511 -55.87 78.08 -5.47
N SER A 512 -57.10 78.28 -5.96
CA SER A 512 -57.77 77.34 -6.86
C SER A 512 -57.02 77.19 -8.19
N GLU A 513 -56.49 78.29 -8.76
CA GLU A 513 -55.67 78.26 -9.97
C GLU A 513 -54.33 77.54 -9.77
N ILE A 514 -53.65 77.79 -8.65
CA ILE A 514 -52.40 77.09 -8.31
C ILE A 514 -52.68 75.59 -8.15
N LYS A 515 -53.76 75.22 -7.44
CA LYS A 515 -54.21 73.83 -7.27
C LYS A 515 -54.54 73.16 -8.61
N LYS A 516 -55.23 73.86 -9.52
CA LYS A 516 -55.50 73.35 -10.89
C LYS A 516 -54.23 73.12 -11.69
N LYS A 517 -53.26 74.05 -11.63
CA LYS A 517 -51.97 73.90 -12.32
C LYS A 517 -51.16 72.72 -11.77
N ILE A 518 -51.09 72.58 -10.45
CA ILE A 518 -50.43 71.43 -9.81
C ILE A 518 -51.10 70.12 -10.22
N ARG A 519 -52.44 70.05 -10.23
CA ARG A 519 -53.16 68.85 -10.68
C ARG A 519 -52.90 68.55 -12.15
N LYS A 520 -52.91 69.56 -13.02
CA LYS A 520 -52.64 69.36 -14.45
C LYS A 520 -51.24 68.80 -14.69
N GLU A 521 -50.23 69.38 -14.04
CA GLU A 521 -48.83 68.97 -14.22
C GLU A 521 -48.48 67.62 -13.58
N ILE A 522 -49.28 67.18 -12.60
CA ILE A 522 -49.12 65.88 -11.94
C ILE A 522 -50.00 64.79 -12.59
N CYS A 523 -51.14 65.12 -13.21
CA CYS A 523 -52.07 64.16 -13.80
C CYS A 523 -51.93 63.93 -15.31
N ASP A 524 -51.33 64.84 -16.09
CA ASP A 524 -51.21 64.67 -17.56
C ASP A 524 -50.06 63.73 -18.01
N PHE A 525 -49.58 62.81 -17.15
CA PHE A 525 -48.57 61.78 -17.51
C PHE A 525 -48.76 60.46 -16.78
#